data_AF-A0A2N2F9W9-F1
#
_entry.id   AF-A0A2N2F9W9-F1
#
_cell.length_a   1.000
_cell.length_b   1.000
_cell.length_c   1.000
_cell.angle_alpha   90.00
_cell.angle_beta   90.00
_cell.angle_gamma   90.00
#
_symmetry.space_group_name_H-M   'P 1'
#
loop_
_entity.id
_entity.type
_entity.pdbx_description
1 polymer ?
#
loop_
_entity_poly.entity_id
_entity_poly.type
_entity_poly.pdbx_seq_one_letter_code
_entity_poly.pdbx_strand_id
1 'polypeptide(L)'
;MIKEAIDKAVQKIDLSEDEMMAAMEEIMEGQATPAQIGSLITALRMKGETVEEVTGAARIMRKKATHVNACATTIVDTCGTGGDRLNTFNISTTTAFVAAAAGITVAKHGNRAVSSACGSADVLEALGVNVSAGQEIVEECIQQIGIGFLFAPKLHGAMKYAIGPRREIGIRTIFNMLGPLTNPAGATAQLLGVYDPQLTEMFAGVLKNMGTKRAFVVHGSDGLDEATVSGETRVAELKDGIIRTYNINPIDYF
;
A
#
# COMPACT_ATOMS: atom_id res chain seq x y z
N MET A 1 -2.55 16.57 19.78
CA MET A 1 -1.90 16.63 18.46
C MET A 1 -2.91 16.65 17.33
N ILE A 2 -3.93 15.76 17.31
CA ILE A 2 -4.84 15.70 16.16
C ILE A 2 -5.61 17.00 15.91
N LYS A 3 -5.93 17.76 16.97
CA LYS A 3 -6.63 19.05 16.83
C LYS A 3 -5.78 20.08 16.10
N GLU A 4 -4.50 20.17 16.48
CA GLU A 4 -3.52 21.04 15.84
C GLU A 4 -3.28 20.62 14.38
N ALA A 5 -3.23 19.32 14.11
CA ALA A 5 -3.09 18.79 12.76
C ALA A 5 -4.29 19.13 11.87
N ILE A 6 -5.52 19.04 12.41
CA ILE A 6 -6.74 19.45 11.71
C ILE A 6 -6.70 20.94 11.36
N ASP A 7 -6.34 21.80 12.32
CA ASP A 7 -6.27 23.26 12.10
C ASP A 7 -5.30 23.62 10.97
N LYS A 8 -4.10 23.05 10.98
CA LYS A 8 -3.12 23.22 9.89
C LYS A 8 -3.65 22.73 8.55
N ALA A 9 -4.19 21.52 8.49
CA ALA A 9 -4.70 20.94 7.25
C ALA A 9 -5.84 21.77 6.64
N VAL A 10 -6.74 22.31 7.47
CA VAL A 10 -7.83 23.21 7.04
C VAL A 10 -7.28 24.52 6.47
N GLN A 11 -6.20 25.04 7.05
CA GLN A 11 -5.49 26.23 6.55
C GLN A 11 -4.59 25.94 5.33
N LYS A 12 -4.61 24.71 4.80
CA LYS A 12 -3.73 24.22 3.72
C LYS A 12 -2.24 24.35 4.05
N ILE A 13 -1.89 24.19 5.32
CA ILE A 13 -0.52 24.13 5.80
C ILE A 13 -0.15 22.65 5.90
N ASP A 14 0.98 22.29 5.28
CA ASP A 14 1.49 20.92 5.31
C ASP A 14 1.94 20.54 6.72
N LEU A 15 1.64 19.30 7.10
CA LEU A 15 2.17 18.70 8.32
C LEU A 15 3.58 18.16 8.05
N SER A 16 4.47 18.32 9.01
CA SER A 16 5.73 17.57 9.02
C SER A 16 5.46 16.08 9.24
N GLU A 17 6.45 15.24 8.90
CA GLU A 17 6.39 13.79 9.13
C GLU A 17 6.08 13.48 10.60
N ASP A 18 6.75 14.15 11.55
CA ASP A 18 6.57 13.96 13.00
C ASP A 18 5.15 14.34 13.47
N GLU A 19 4.59 15.44 12.94
CA GLU A 19 3.23 15.86 13.27
C GLU A 19 2.21 14.86 12.76
N MET A 20 2.39 14.36 11.54
CA MET A 20 1.50 13.35 10.97
C MET A 20 1.65 12.01 11.70
N MET A 21 2.86 11.63 12.12
CA MET A 21 3.08 10.47 12.99
C MET A 21 2.32 10.62 14.32
N ALA A 22 2.46 11.74 15.01
CA ALA A 22 1.81 11.94 16.31
C ALA A 22 0.27 11.97 16.18
N ALA A 23 -0.27 12.61 15.13
CA ALA A 23 -1.70 12.55 14.84
C ALA A 23 -2.18 11.13 14.53
N MET A 24 -1.41 10.36 13.73
CA MET A 24 -1.76 8.99 13.40
C MET A 24 -1.65 8.04 14.59
N GLU A 25 -0.73 8.28 15.53
CA GLU A 25 -0.60 7.50 16.76
C GLU A 25 -1.85 7.69 17.64
N GLU A 26 -2.35 8.93 17.81
CA GLU A 26 -3.62 9.20 18.51
C GLU A 26 -4.81 8.47 17.86
N ILE A 27 -4.87 8.38 16.53
CA ILE A 27 -5.90 7.62 15.80
C ILE A 27 -5.77 6.12 16.09
N MET A 28 -4.56 5.57 15.97
CA MET A 28 -4.30 4.13 16.08
C MET A 28 -4.35 3.61 17.53
N GLU A 29 -4.30 4.50 18.51
CA GLU A 29 -4.50 4.19 19.93
C GLU A 29 -5.94 4.39 20.39
N GLY A 30 -6.83 4.84 19.50
CA GLY A 30 -8.25 5.08 19.81
C GLY A 30 -8.49 6.31 20.69
N GLN A 31 -7.55 7.26 20.69
CA GLN A 31 -7.67 8.52 21.44
C GLN A 31 -8.40 9.61 20.64
N ALA A 32 -8.43 9.50 19.32
CA ALA A 32 -9.17 10.39 18.43
C ALA A 32 -10.65 9.99 18.32
N THR A 33 -11.55 10.97 18.42
CA THR A 33 -12.99 10.76 18.19
C THR A 33 -13.29 10.58 16.70
N PRO A 34 -14.43 9.96 16.34
CA PRO A 34 -14.85 9.83 14.94
C PRO A 34 -14.88 11.16 14.17
N ALA A 35 -15.34 12.22 14.83
CA ALA A 35 -15.37 13.56 14.25
C ALA A 35 -13.96 14.07 13.93
N GLN A 36 -13.00 13.91 14.84
CA GLN A 36 -11.61 14.34 14.62
C GLN A 36 -10.94 13.57 13.49
N ILE A 37 -11.11 12.24 13.46
CA ILE A 37 -10.60 11.40 12.38
C ILE A 37 -11.18 11.87 11.04
N GLY A 38 -12.50 12.08 11.00
CA GLY A 38 -13.17 12.50 9.78
C GLY A 38 -12.77 13.89 9.31
N SER A 39 -12.62 14.84 10.23
CA SER A 39 -12.12 16.18 9.95
C SER A 39 -10.71 16.15 9.36
N LEU A 40 -9.78 15.39 9.96
CA LEU A 40 -8.40 15.35 9.51
C LEU A 40 -8.30 14.77 8.09
N ILE A 41 -8.88 13.60 7.86
CA ILE A 41 -8.72 12.91 6.56
C ILE A 41 -9.44 13.62 5.42
N THR A 42 -10.51 14.35 5.72
CA THR A 42 -11.19 15.20 4.74
C THR A 42 -10.37 16.46 4.44
N ALA A 43 -9.81 17.11 5.47
CA ALA A 43 -8.96 18.29 5.31
C ALA A 43 -7.68 17.98 4.52
N LEU A 44 -7.01 16.86 4.84
CA LEU A 44 -5.85 16.36 4.07
C LEU A 44 -6.21 16.14 2.61
N ARG A 45 -7.35 15.49 2.33
CA ARG A 45 -7.80 15.25 0.96
C ARG A 45 -8.07 16.54 0.18
N MET A 46 -8.63 17.55 0.84
CA MET A 46 -8.89 18.86 0.23
C MET A 46 -7.62 19.68 0.01
N LYS A 47 -6.64 19.56 0.92
CA LYS A 47 -5.33 20.20 0.83
C LYS A 47 -4.49 19.57 -0.29
N GLY A 48 -4.55 18.25 -0.42
CA GLY A 48 -3.59 17.43 -1.15
C GLY A 48 -2.56 16.88 -0.16
N GLU A 49 -2.45 15.56 -0.10
CA GLU A 49 -1.50 14.85 0.76
C GLU A 49 -0.05 15.02 0.26
N THR A 50 0.91 15.27 1.16
CA THR A 50 2.34 15.35 0.83
C THR A 50 3.07 14.02 1.04
N VAL A 51 4.30 13.92 0.54
CA VAL A 51 5.16 12.74 0.75
C VAL A 51 5.44 12.54 2.24
N GLU A 52 5.71 13.61 2.98
CA GLU A 52 6.01 13.60 4.41
C GLU A 52 4.80 13.15 5.24
N GLU A 53 3.60 13.63 4.89
CA GLU A 53 2.34 13.23 5.53
C GLU A 53 2.06 11.73 5.32
N VAL A 54 2.13 11.28 4.06
CA VAL A 54 1.90 9.86 3.73
C VAL A 54 2.97 8.97 4.38
N THR A 55 4.22 9.44 4.44
CA THR A 55 5.32 8.74 5.14
C THR A 55 5.01 8.59 6.62
N GLY A 56 4.66 9.67 7.32
CA GLY A 56 4.37 9.64 8.75
C GLY A 56 3.20 8.73 9.09
N ALA A 57 2.12 8.81 8.30
CA ALA A 57 0.96 7.93 8.44
C ALA A 57 1.32 6.44 8.20
N ALA A 58 2.09 6.15 7.15
CA ALA A 58 2.49 4.78 6.82
C ALA A 58 3.46 4.19 7.86
N ARG A 59 4.37 5.00 8.44
CA ARG A 59 5.24 4.55 9.54
C ARG A 59 4.44 4.08 10.74
N ILE A 60 3.46 4.85 11.20
CA ILE A 60 2.64 4.47 12.35
C ILE A 60 1.79 3.25 12.03
N MET A 61 1.18 3.19 10.85
CA MET A 61 0.37 2.05 10.45
C MET A 61 1.19 0.76 10.35
N ARG A 62 2.44 0.82 9.88
CA ARG A 62 3.38 -0.31 9.85
C ARG A 62 3.90 -0.66 11.26
N LYS A 63 4.22 0.33 12.11
CA LYS A 63 4.65 0.15 13.51
C LYS A 63 3.60 -0.56 14.36
N LYS A 64 2.31 -0.29 14.12
CA LYS A 64 1.18 -0.91 14.82
C LYS A 64 0.70 -2.21 14.15
N ALA A 65 1.31 -2.63 13.05
CA ALA A 65 0.96 -3.88 12.38
C ALA A 65 1.54 -5.08 13.13
N THR A 66 0.88 -6.22 13.03
CA THR A 66 1.44 -7.51 13.42
C THR A 66 2.58 -7.85 12.47
N HIS A 67 3.81 -7.74 12.96
CA HIS A 67 5.03 -7.99 12.17
C HIS A 67 5.09 -9.44 11.68
N VAL A 68 5.57 -9.65 10.46
CA VAL A 68 5.76 -10.98 9.86
C VAL A 68 7.23 -11.17 9.52
N ASN A 69 7.90 -12.14 10.13
CA ASN A 69 9.30 -12.41 9.84
C ASN A 69 9.50 -13.31 8.61
N ALA A 70 9.86 -12.69 7.49
CA ALA A 70 10.14 -13.39 6.24
C ALA A 70 11.52 -14.07 6.19
N CYS A 71 12.45 -13.75 7.11
CA CYS A 71 13.82 -14.31 7.15
C CYS A 71 14.60 -14.22 5.82
N ALA A 72 14.36 -13.19 5.00
CA ALA A 72 15.02 -12.98 3.72
C ALA A 72 15.55 -11.55 3.59
N THR A 73 16.67 -11.39 2.86
CA THR A 73 17.25 -10.06 2.59
C THR A 73 16.52 -9.29 1.51
N THR A 74 15.92 -10.01 0.57
CA THR A 74 15.14 -9.48 -0.55
C THR A 74 13.74 -10.06 -0.46
N ILE A 75 12.79 -9.22 -0.08
CA ILE A 75 11.37 -9.56 0.02
C ILE A 75 10.62 -8.69 -0.97
N VAL A 76 9.87 -9.32 -1.87
CA VAL A 76 9.05 -8.63 -2.88
C VAL A 76 7.60 -8.59 -2.44
N ASP A 77 6.99 -7.41 -2.58
CA ASP A 77 5.53 -7.26 -2.60
C ASP A 77 5.07 -6.81 -3.98
N THR A 78 3.91 -7.31 -4.39
CA THR A 78 3.23 -6.95 -5.64
C THR A 78 1.83 -6.49 -5.25
N CYS A 79 1.63 -5.18 -5.12
CA CYS A 79 0.38 -4.63 -4.63
C CYS A 79 -0.03 -3.40 -5.44
N GLY A 80 -1.32 -3.16 -5.52
CA GLY A 80 -1.89 -1.99 -6.19
C GLY A 80 -2.69 -1.17 -5.21
N THR A 81 -2.84 0.12 -5.49
CA THR A 81 -3.82 0.96 -4.79
C THR A 81 -5.26 0.50 -5.03
N GLY A 82 -5.49 -0.25 -6.12
CA GLY A 82 -6.79 -0.61 -6.65
C GLY A 82 -7.59 0.60 -7.13
N GLY A 83 -8.79 0.33 -7.63
CA GLY A 83 -9.75 1.38 -7.99
C GLY A 83 -9.52 2.01 -9.37
N ASP A 84 -8.84 1.29 -10.27
CA ASP A 84 -8.78 1.53 -11.72
C ASP A 84 -10.16 1.35 -12.40
N ARG A 85 -11.06 0.54 -11.81
CA ARG A 85 -12.41 0.20 -12.29
C ARG A 85 -12.43 -0.53 -13.64
N LEU A 86 -11.31 -1.12 -14.05
CA LEU A 86 -11.19 -1.82 -15.34
C LEU A 86 -11.51 -3.31 -15.26
N ASN A 87 -11.74 -3.85 -14.05
CA ASN A 87 -12.16 -5.24 -13.80
C ASN A 87 -11.26 -6.27 -14.50
N THR A 88 -9.95 -6.03 -14.49
CA THR A 88 -8.96 -7.00 -14.94
C THR A 88 -8.91 -8.22 -14.02
N PHE A 89 -8.28 -9.29 -14.50
CA PHE A 89 -7.94 -10.41 -13.62
C PHE A 89 -6.87 -9.96 -12.60
N ASN A 90 -6.60 -10.78 -11.58
CA ASN A 90 -5.69 -10.42 -10.50
C ASN A 90 -4.20 -10.50 -10.92
N ILE A 91 -3.75 -9.56 -11.77
CA ILE A 91 -2.40 -9.48 -12.34
C ILE A 91 -1.33 -9.51 -11.25
N SER A 92 -1.43 -8.65 -10.23
CA SER A 92 -0.47 -8.65 -9.12
C SER A 92 -0.43 -9.98 -8.34
N THR A 93 -1.52 -10.73 -8.23
CA THR A 93 -1.55 -12.06 -7.58
C THR A 93 -0.86 -13.10 -8.46
N THR A 94 -1.13 -13.10 -9.76
CA THR A 94 -0.44 -13.99 -10.72
C THR A 94 1.05 -13.70 -10.75
N THR A 95 1.44 -12.42 -10.73
CA THR A 95 2.84 -11.99 -10.69
C THR A 95 3.55 -12.49 -9.43
N ALA A 96 2.87 -12.50 -8.28
CA ALA A 96 3.43 -13.06 -7.03
C ALA A 96 3.79 -14.53 -7.17
N PHE A 97 2.94 -15.35 -7.79
CA PHE A 97 3.23 -16.76 -8.04
C PHE A 97 4.42 -16.95 -8.98
N VAL A 98 4.48 -16.19 -10.08
CA VAL A 98 5.58 -16.28 -11.05
C VAL A 98 6.91 -15.87 -10.42
N ALA A 99 6.92 -14.77 -9.65
CA ALA A 99 8.12 -14.32 -8.95
C ALA A 99 8.62 -15.34 -7.92
N ALA A 100 7.70 -15.92 -7.14
CA ALA A 100 8.04 -16.98 -6.19
C ALA A 100 8.59 -18.23 -6.87
N ALA A 101 7.97 -18.66 -7.98
CA ALA A 101 8.45 -19.79 -8.78
C ALA A 101 9.85 -19.54 -9.39
N ALA A 102 10.20 -18.27 -9.63
CA ALA A 102 11.54 -17.87 -10.05
C ALA A 102 12.58 -17.81 -8.91
N GLY A 103 12.20 -18.20 -7.68
CA GLY A 103 13.09 -18.26 -6.52
C GLY A 103 13.19 -16.96 -5.70
N ILE A 104 12.30 -15.99 -5.94
CA ILE A 104 12.26 -14.75 -5.18
C ILE A 104 11.29 -14.89 -4.00
N THR A 105 11.71 -14.47 -2.80
CA THR A 105 10.81 -14.45 -1.64
C THR A 105 9.72 -13.40 -1.81
N VAL A 106 8.46 -13.82 -1.79
CA VAL A 106 7.30 -12.93 -1.95
C VAL A 106 6.47 -12.88 -0.68
N ALA A 107 6.27 -11.69 -0.14
CA ALA A 107 5.36 -11.44 0.98
C ALA A 107 4.26 -10.50 0.48
N LYS A 108 3.24 -11.07 -0.17
CA LYS A 108 2.21 -10.28 -0.86
C LYS A 108 1.23 -9.70 0.16
N HIS A 109 1.17 -8.38 0.27
CA HIS A 109 0.15 -7.70 1.07
C HIS A 109 -1.14 -7.53 0.26
N GLY A 110 -2.27 -7.90 0.84
CA GLY A 110 -3.53 -7.88 0.11
C GLY A 110 -4.77 -7.84 0.99
N ASN A 111 -5.88 -7.59 0.32
CA ASN A 111 -7.19 -7.49 0.93
C ASN A 111 -8.26 -8.14 0.03
N ARG A 112 -9.48 -8.23 0.55
CA ARG A 112 -10.69 -8.53 -0.23
C ARG A 112 -11.04 -7.35 -1.14
N ALA A 113 -11.82 -7.63 -2.19
CA ALA A 113 -12.38 -6.57 -3.00
C ALA A 113 -13.19 -5.58 -2.16
N VAL A 114 -12.96 -4.28 -2.38
CA VAL A 114 -13.83 -3.19 -1.87
C VAL A 114 -14.75 -2.66 -2.98
N SER A 115 -14.25 -2.59 -4.22
CA SER A 115 -14.99 -2.07 -5.38
C SER A 115 -14.87 -2.90 -6.66
N SER A 116 -13.93 -3.85 -6.74
CA SER A 116 -13.80 -4.76 -7.88
C SER A 116 -14.72 -5.97 -7.71
N ALA A 117 -14.91 -6.74 -8.78
CA ALA A 117 -15.64 -8.01 -8.69
C ALA A 117 -14.91 -9.08 -7.86
N CYS A 118 -13.58 -9.01 -7.77
CA CYS A 118 -12.74 -10.01 -7.12
C CYS A 118 -11.40 -9.39 -6.68
N GLY A 119 -11.01 -9.56 -5.41
CA GLY A 119 -9.73 -9.12 -4.88
C GLY A 119 -8.74 -10.28 -4.73
N SER A 120 -7.50 -9.94 -4.34
CA SER A 120 -6.43 -10.92 -4.18
C SER A 120 -6.78 -12.05 -3.20
N ALA A 121 -7.41 -11.71 -2.06
CA ALA A 121 -7.85 -12.70 -1.08
C ALA A 121 -8.94 -13.62 -1.64
N ASP A 122 -9.86 -13.09 -2.45
CA ASP A 122 -10.99 -13.85 -3.00
C ASP A 122 -10.51 -14.88 -4.04
N VAL A 123 -9.52 -14.53 -4.88
CA VAL A 123 -8.86 -15.49 -5.79
C VAL A 123 -8.12 -16.57 -5.01
N LEU A 124 -7.37 -16.20 -3.98
CA LEU A 124 -6.58 -17.14 -3.20
C LEU A 124 -7.48 -18.15 -2.45
N GLU A 125 -8.60 -17.69 -1.88
CA GLU A 125 -9.59 -18.58 -1.27
C GLU A 125 -10.23 -19.53 -2.30
N ALA A 126 -10.55 -19.03 -3.49
CA ALA A 126 -11.08 -19.88 -4.57
C ALA A 126 -10.07 -20.94 -5.04
N LEU A 127 -8.77 -20.67 -4.93
CA LEU A 127 -7.69 -21.62 -5.18
C LEU A 127 -7.41 -22.57 -3.99
N GLY A 128 -8.15 -22.45 -2.89
CA GLY A 128 -8.01 -23.30 -1.70
C GLY A 128 -6.97 -22.82 -0.68
N VAL A 129 -6.43 -21.62 -0.83
CA VAL A 129 -5.48 -21.05 0.14
C VAL A 129 -6.24 -20.54 1.37
N ASN A 130 -5.77 -20.92 2.56
CA ASN A 130 -6.28 -20.36 3.80
C ASN A 130 -5.72 -18.95 4.04
N VAL A 131 -6.35 -17.93 3.47
CA VAL A 131 -5.94 -16.51 3.65
C VAL A 131 -6.11 -16.01 5.09
N SER A 132 -6.86 -16.76 5.91
CA SER A 132 -7.06 -16.49 7.33
C SER A 132 -6.07 -17.24 8.22
N ALA A 133 -4.97 -17.77 7.68
CA ALA A 133 -3.89 -18.37 8.46
C ALA A 133 -3.35 -17.41 9.55
N GLY A 134 -2.79 -17.99 10.61
CA GLY A 134 -2.09 -17.25 11.66
C GLY A 134 -0.75 -16.70 11.15
N GLN A 135 -0.19 -15.73 11.88
CA GLN A 135 1.12 -15.14 11.55
C GLN A 135 2.21 -16.20 11.39
N GLU A 136 2.33 -17.13 12.35
CA GLU A 136 3.34 -18.19 12.36
C GLU A 136 3.28 -19.06 11.09
N ILE A 137 2.07 -19.45 10.66
CA ILE A 137 1.88 -20.24 9.43
C ILE A 137 2.32 -19.45 8.20
N VAL A 138 2.01 -18.14 8.15
CA VAL A 138 2.42 -17.29 7.03
C VAL A 138 3.94 -17.14 6.99
N GLU A 139 4.60 -16.99 8.13
CA GLU A 139 6.07 -16.97 8.23
C GLU A 139 6.68 -18.29 7.73
N GLU A 140 6.14 -19.43 8.15
CA GLU A 140 6.57 -20.75 7.66
C GLU A 140 6.39 -20.90 6.14
N CYS A 141 5.25 -20.45 5.58
CA CYS A 141 5.03 -20.47 4.13
C CYS A 141 6.08 -19.63 3.38
N ILE A 142 6.40 -18.44 3.87
CA ILE A 142 7.42 -17.59 3.25
C ILE A 142 8.79 -18.27 3.28
N GLN A 143 9.15 -18.88 4.42
CA GLN A 143 10.46 -19.48 4.62
C GLN A 143 10.64 -20.81 3.88
N GLN A 144 9.60 -21.65 3.80
CA GLN A 144 9.68 -22.98 3.20
C GLN A 144 9.28 -23.02 1.73
N ILE A 145 8.27 -22.22 1.35
CA ILE A 145 7.69 -22.23 -0.01
C ILE A 145 8.21 -21.03 -0.82
N GLY A 146 8.64 -19.96 -0.16
CA GLY A 146 9.09 -18.73 -0.80
C GLY A 146 7.96 -17.72 -1.04
N ILE A 147 6.72 -18.00 -0.61
CA ILE A 147 5.58 -17.11 -0.77
C ILE A 147 4.63 -17.15 0.43
N GLY A 148 4.16 -15.98 0.86
CA GLY A 148 3.09 -15.84 1.84
C GLY A 148 2.14 -14.70 1.49
N PHE A 149 0.87 -14.88 1.88
CA PHE A 149 -0.16 -13.86 1.74
C PHE A 149 -0.41 -13.17 3.08
N LEU A 150 -0.20 -11.86 3.12
CA LEU A 150 -0.37 -11.02 4.29
C LEU A 150 -1.77 -10.40 4.22
N PHE A 151 -2.74 -10.97 4.94
CA PHE A 151 -4.12 -10.50 4.87
C PHE A 151 -4.34 -9.25 5.76
N ALA A 152 -4.50 -8.09 5.12
CA ALA A 152 -4.50 -6.78 5.78
C ALA A 152 -5.42 -6.65 7.00
N PRO A 153 -6.69 -7.12 6.97
CA PRO A 153 -7.59 -7.02 8.13
C PRO A 153 -7.11 -7.77 9.38
N LYS A 154 -6.30 -8.82 9.22
CA LYS A 154 -5.72 -9.57 10.36
C LYS A 154 -4.45 -8.93 10.90
N LEU A 155 -3.70 -8.23 10.07
CA LEU A 155 -2.37 -7.71 10.43
C LEU A 155 -2.40 -6.24 10.85
N HIS A 156 -3.44 -5.48 10.49
CA HIS A 156 -3.58 -4.07 10.86
C HIS A 156 -4.70 -3.85 11.88
N GLY A 157 -4.64 -4.52 13.05
CA GLY A 157 -5.71 -4.48 14.06
C GLY A 157 -6.06 -3.07 14.58
N ALA A 158 -5.09 -2.15 14.62
CA ALA A 158 -5.31 -0.75 15.00
C ALA A 158 -6.23 0.01 14.03
N MET A 159 -6.38 -0.45 12.78
CA MET A 159 -7.25 0.18 11.79
C MET A 159 -8.73 0.22 12.21
N LYS A 160 -9.15 -0.62 13.16
CA LYS A 160 -10.54 -0.64 13.68
C LYS A 160 -11.04 0.75 14.10
N TYR A 161 -10.17 1.62 14.61
CA TYR A 161 -10.53 2.97 15.04
C TYR A 161 -10.85 3.89 13.85
N ALA A 162 -10.23 3.67 12.70
CA ALA A 162 -10.44 4.48 11.49
C ALA A 162 -11.54 3.93 10.57
N ILE A 163 -11.95 2.66 10.71
CA ILE A 163 -12.94 2.02 9.81
C ILE A 163 -14.28 2.75 9.82
N GLY A 164 -14.84 3.03 11.02
CA GLY A 164 -16.13 3.70 11.17
C GLY A 164 -16.16 5.08 10.48
N PRO A 165 -15.27 6.01 10.86
CA PRO A 165 -15.19 7.34 10.24
C PRO A 165 -14.99 7.29 8.72
N ARG A 166 -14.11 6.40 8.23
CA ARG A 166 -13.88 6.24 6.79
C ARG A 166 -15.14 5.81 6.05
N ARG A 167 -15.91 4.88 6.63
CA ARG A 167 -17.17 4.41 6.04
C ARG A 167 -18.23 5.51 6.03
N GLU A 168 -18.31 6.29 7.09
CA GLU A 168 -19.27 7.40 7.22
C GLU A 168 -18.99 8.53 6.24
N ILE A 169 -17.72 8.86 6.00
CA ILE A 169 -17.35 9.90 5.02
C ILE A 169 -17.56 9.41 3.58
N GLY A 170 -17.20 8.16 3.28
CA GLY A 170 -17.49 7.53 1.99
C GLY A 170 -16.69 8.09 0.79
N ILE A 171 -15.57 8.78 1.02
CA ILE A 171 -14.69 9.29 -0.06
C ILE A 171 -13.27 8.68 0.03
N ARG A 172 -12.49 8.81 -1.06
CA ARG A 172 -11.06 8.48 -1.05
C ARG A 172 -10.29 9.46 -0.16
N THR A 173 -9.42 8.93 0.69
CA THR A 173 -8.60 9.69 1.65
C THR A 173 -7.17 9.14 1.68
N ILE A 174 -6.28 9.77 2.45
CA ILE A 174 -4.93 9.27 2.73
C ILE A 174 -4.88 7.75 3.05
N PHE A 175 -5.88 7.20 3.74
CA PHE A 175 -5.94 5.77 4.06
C PHE A 175 -6.05 4.83 2.85
N ASN A 176 -6.53 5.32 1.70
CA ASN A 176 -6.53 4.56 0.46
C ASN A 176 -5.12 4.42 -0.13
N MET A 177 -4.17 5.25 0.30
CA MET A 177 -2.78 5.23 -0.14
C MET A 177 -1.91 4.31 0.73
N LEU A 178 -2.31 4.09 1.99
CA LEU A 178 -1.45 3.44 2.98
C LEU A 178 -1.30 1.93 2.79
N GLY A 179 -2.30 1.23 2.26
CA GLY A 179 -2.28 -0.24 2.17
C GLY A 179 -1.02 -0.79 1.49
N PRO A 180 -0.67 -0.33 0.28
CA PRO A 180 0.56 -0.72 -0.40
C PRO A 180 1.87 -0.28 0.30
N LEU A 181 1.82 0.66 1.24
CA LEU A 181 3.00 1.24 1.90
C LEU A 181 3.30 0.60 3.27
N THR A 182 2.41 -0.28 3.75
CA THR A 182 2.44 -0.78 5.13
C THR A 182 2.64 -2.29 5.22
N ASN A 183 3.29 -2.90 4.23
CA ASN A 183 3.59 -4.33 4.21
C ASN A 183 4.21 -4.80 5.57
N PRO A 184 3.54 -5.68 6.34
CA PRO A 184 4.00 -6.08 7.67
C PRO A 184 5.27 -6.95 7.70
N ALA A 185 5.71 -7.46 6.55
CA ALA A 185 6.96 -8.22 6.42
C ALA A 185 8.17 -7.35 6.08
N GLY A 186 7.99 -6.03 5.96
CA GLY A 186 9.10 -5.12 5.67
C GLY A 186 9.69 -5.31 4.27
N ALA A 187 8.83 -5.49 3.26
CA ALA A 187 9.23 -5.69 1.87
C ALA A 187 10.32 -4.69 1.44
N THR A 188 11.48 -5.22 1.05
CA THR A 188 12.64 -4.42 0.64
C THR A 188 12.61 -4.06 -0.84
N ALA A 189 11.78 -4.79 -1.60
CA ALA A 189 11.51 -4.52 -3.00
C ALA A 189 10.00 -4.53 -3.29
N GLN A 190 9.53 -3.67 -4.19
CA GLN A 190 8.10 -3.59 -4.47
C GLN A 190 7.78 -3.24 -5.93
N LEU A 191 6.82 -3.96 -6.51
CA LEU A 191 6.11 -3.52 -7.70
C LEU A 191 4.75 -2.97 -7.24
N LEU A 192 4.59 -1.65 -7.32
CA LEU A 192 3.41 -0.95 -6.82
C LEU A 192 2.62 -0.32 -7.95
N GLY A 193 1.37 -0.74 -8.09
CA GLY A 193 0.41 -0.14 -9.00
C GLY A 193 -0.29 1.09 -8.42
N VAL A 194 -0.41 2.19 -9.17
CA VAL A 194 -1.23 3.35 -8.80
C VAL A 194 -2.31 3.65 -9.84
N TYR A 195 -3.49 4.06 -9.38
CA TYR A 195 -4.63 4.38 -10.26
C TYR A 195 -4.49 5.73 -11.01
N ASP A 196 -3.52 6.56 -10.63
CA ASP A 196 -3.31 7.90 -11.21
C ASP A 196 -1.80 8.10 -11.48
N PRO A 197 -1.40 8.55 -12.68
CA PRO A 197 0.01 8.68 -13.03
C PRO A 197 0.77 9.65 -12.13
N GLN A 198 0.11 10.67 -11.57
CA GLN A 198 0.73 11.66 -10.67
C GLN A 198 1.14 11.05 -9.33
N LEU A 199 0.57 9.90 -8.97
CA LEU A 199 0.92 9.19 -7.73
C LEU A 199 2.22 8.40 -7.86
N THR A 200 2.74 8.18 -9.07
CA THR A 200 3.94 7.35 -9.27
C THR A 200 5.15 7.90 -8.49
N GLU A 201 5.48 9.19 -8.66
CA GLU A 201 6.56 9.84 -7.93
C GLU A 201 6.29 9.94 -6.42
N MET A 202 5.05 10.25 -6.04
CA MET A 202 4.68 10.40 -4.63
C MET A 202 4.92 9.10 -3.87
N PHE A 203 4.43 7.97 -4.39
CA PHE A 203 4.64 6.66 -3.77
C PHE A 203 6.12 6.26 -3.80
N ALA A 204 6.86 6.56 -4.87
CA ALA A 204 8.30 6.31 -4.91
C ALA A 204 9.05 7.12 -3.83
N GLY A 205 8.65 8.37 -3.60
CA GLY A 205 9.15 9.23 -2.52
C GLY A 205 8.86 8.65 -1.13
N VAL A 206 7.63 8.17 -0.90
CA VAL A 206 7.28 7.54 0.38
C VAL A 206 8.04 6.24 0.58
N LEU A 207 8.13 5.37 -0.43
CA LEU A 207 8.90 4.11 -0.36
C LEU A 207 10.37 4.37 -0.04
N LYS A 208 10.96 5.43 -0.62
CA LYS A 208 12.32 5.89 -0.28
C LYS A 208 12.44 6.22 1.20
N ASN A 209 11.54 7.05 1.73
CA ASN A 209 11.55 7.42 3.15
C ASN A 209 11.30 6.21 4.07
N MET A 210 10.48 5.27 3.61
CA MET A 210 10.13 4.04 4.33
C MET A 210 11.24 2.98 4.34
N GLY A 211 12.36 3.23 3.63
CA GLY A 211 13.56 2.39 3.62
C GLY A 211 13.57 1.30 2.55
N THR A 212 12.66 1.35 1.57
CA THR A 212 12.62 0.38 0.46
C THR A 212 13.89 0.53 -0.40
N LYS A 213 14.55 -0.58 -0.71
CA LYS A 213 15.82 -0.58 -1.46
C LYS A 213 15.59 -0.39 -2.96
N ARG A 214 14.55 -1.05 -3.49
CA ARG A 214 14.19 -0.97 -4.91
C ARG A 214 12.68 -0.99 -5.09
N ALA A 215 12.12 -0.12 -5.92
CA ALA A 215 10.71 -0.21 -6.26
C ALA A 215 10.45 0.25 -7.68
N PHE A 216 9.41 -0.33 -8.29
CA PHE A 216 8.79 0.21 -9.48
C PHE A 216 7.39 0.63 -9.11
N VAL A 217 7.11 1.93 -9.16
CA VAL A 217 5.74 2.43 -9.06
C VAL A 217 5.21 2.65 -10.47
N VAL A 218 4.13 1.98 -10.83
CA VAL A 218 3.66 1.87 -12.22
C VAL A 218 2.24 2.36 -12.40
N HIS A 219 1.98 2.91 -13.58
CA HIS A 219 0.65 3.27 -14.06
C HIS A 219 0.58 3.00 -15.56
N GLY A 220 -0.36 2.17 -16.00
CA GLY A 220 -0.61 1.91 -17.41
C GLY A 220 -1.32 3.09 -18.08
N SER A 221 -0.96 3.43 -19.32
CA SER A 221 -1.58 4.55 -20.05
C SER A 221 -3.08 4.37 -20.33
N ASP A 222 -3.56 3.13 -20.20
CA ASP A 222 -4.97 2.74 -20.28
C ASP A 222 -5.75 2.94 -18.97
N GLY A 223 -5.07 3.42 -17.91
CA GLY A 223 -5.64 3.70 -16.59
C GLY A 223 -5.47 2.56 -15.58
N LEU A 224 -4.79 1.46 -15.95
CA LEU A 224 -4.52 0.36 -15.03
C LEU A 224 -3.56 0.77 -13.92
N ASP A 225 -3.83 0.30 -12.70
CA ASP A 225 -2.83 0.28 -11.62
C ASP A 225 -1.93 -0.95 -11.73
N GLU A 226 -1.49 -1.27 -12.94
CA GLU A 226 -0.60 -2.38 -13.30
C GLU A 226 0.26 -1.94 -14.51
N ALA A 227 1.32 -2.69 -14.82
CA ALA A 227 1.98 -2.51 -16.12
C ALA A 227 1.06 -3.00 -17.24
N THR A 228 0.77 -2.14 -18.21
CA THR A 228 -0.14 -2.47 -19.32
C THR A 228 0.59 -3.07 -20.51
N VAL A 229 -0.12 -3.92 -21.25
CA VAL A 229 0.31 -4.46 -22.55
C VAL A 229 -0.34 -3.73 -23.72
N SER A 230 -1.29 -2.82 -23.49
CA SER A 230 -2.02 -2.11 -24.56
C SER A 230 -1.44 -0.75 -24.93
N GLY A 231 -0.40 -0.30 -24.23
CA GLY A 231 0.19 1.03 -24.42
C GLY A 231 1.43 1.21 -23.54
N GLU A 232 1.84 2.46 -23.34
CA GLU A 232 2.98 2.76 -22.48
C GLU A 232 2.63 2.56 -21.00
N THR A 233 3.62 2.17 -20.19
CA THR A 233 3.51 2.19 -18.74
C THR A 233 4.47 3.25 -18.20
N ARG A 234 3.94 4.20 -17.42
CA ARG A 234 4.76 5.13 -16.63
C ARG A 234 5.37 4.39 -15.46
N VAL A 235 6.67 4.58 -15.23
CA VAL A 235 7.43 3.94 -14.15
C VAL A 235 8.22 5.00 -13.38
N ALA A 236 7.96 5.12 -12.08
CA ALA A 236 8.89 5.75 -11.15
C ALA A 236 9.74 4.65 -10.48
N GLU A 237 10.98 4.47 -10.95
CA GLU A 237 11.93 3.53 -10.37
C GLU A 237 12.64 4.19 -9.18
N LEU A 238 12.47 3.60 -7.99
CA LEU A 238 13.37 3.81 -6.86
C LEU A 238 14.48 2.76 -6.92
N LYS A 239 15.73 3.20 -6.94
CA LYS A 239 16.90 2.32 -6.86
C LYS A 239 18.01 3.01 -6.07
N ASP A 240 18.43 2.39 -4.97
CA ASP A 240 19.54 2.86 -4.13
C ASP A 240 19.37 4.33 -3.68
N GLY A 241 18.14 4.71 -3.32
CA GLY A 241 17.80 6.06 -2.85
C GLY A 241 17.60 7.11 -3.95
N ILE A 242 17.77 6.74 -5.23
CA ILE A 242 17.56 7.61 -6.39
C ILE A 242 16.23 7.23 -7.04
N ILE A 243 15.41 8.24 -7.35
CA ILE A 243 14.16 8.08 -8.08
C ILE A 243 14.37 8.56 -9.52
N ARG A 244 13.99 7.74 -10.49
CA ARG A 244 13.98 8.09 -11.92
C ARG A 244 12.62 7.75 -12.50
N THR A 245 12.07 8.68 -13.26
CA THR A 245 10.81 8.45 -13.98
C THR A 245 11.05 8.30 -15.47
N TYR A 246 10.45 7.28 -16.06
CA TYR A 246 10.47 7.01 -17.50
C TYR A 246 9.22 6.24 -17.91
N ASN A 247 8.99 6.10 -19.22
CA ASN A 247 7.95 5.22 -19.74
C ASN A 247 8.60 3.97 -20.33
N ILE A 248 7.91 2.83 -20.22
CA ILE A 248 8.25 1.59 -20.90
C ILE A 248 7.18 1.23 -21.91
N ASN A 249 7.58 0.65 -23.04
CA ASN A 249 6.66 0.11 -24.03
C ASN A 249 6.69 -1.44 -23.96
N PRO A 250 5.53 -2.12 -23.91
CA PRO A 250 5.50 -3.59 -23.91
C PRO A 250 6.21 -4.21 -25.12
N ILE A 251 6.24 -3.54 -26.27
CA ILE A 251 6.94 -4.01 -27.50
C ILE A 251 8.45 -4.21 -27.28
N ASP A 252 9.04 -3.55 -26.28
CA ASP A 252 10.47 -3.71 -25.98
C ASP A 252 10.78 -5.02 -25.22
N TYR A 253 9.75 -5.76 -24.78
CA TYR A 253 9.87 -6.96 -23.94
C TYR A 253 9.22 -8.23 -24.53
N PHE A 254 8.30 -8.07 -25.49
CA PHE A 254 7.59 -9.15 -26.18
C PHE A 254 8.00 -9.21 -27.65
#